data_AF-A0A8H3J992-F1
#
_entry.id   AF-A0A8H3J992-F1
#
_cell.length_a   1.000
_cell.length_b   1.000
_cell.length_c   1.000
_cell.angle_alpha   90.00
_cell.angle_beta   90.00
_cell.angle_gamma   90.00
#
_symmetry.space_group_name_H-M   'P 1'
#
loop_
_entity.id
_entity.type
_entity.pdbx_description
1 polymer ?
#
loop_
_entity_poly.entity_id
_entity_poly.type
_entity_poly.pdbx_seq_one_letter_code
_entity_poly.pdbx_strand_id
1 'polypeptide(L)'
;MSLVRNPALANAAPARMPNTAARTAKEATGAPTKRPAKQPAGPAPQKPTVEPFNLANFGDEGAEKRQLEQHLGWRGAVEVGKFYDHRGSDEWYYYVYGDARAFNTNSGLPANEAAGSVCHKRVVYGDVGIVRSGPVGSEYAEEFSKTESVKAVEFYRKNDKDKVFTQREMSRSMRAFGAPGGGF
;
A
#
# COMPACT_ATOMS: atom_id res chain seq x y z
N MET A 1 4.82 13.28 5.05
CA MET A 1 4.43 11.87 4.86
C MET A 1 3.12 11.85 4.05
N SER A 2 2.74 10.72 3.44
CA SER A 2 1.47 10.62 2.71
C SER A 2 0.65 9.40 3.18
N LEU A 3 -0.67 9.53 3.20
CA LEU A 3 -1.63 8.48 3.52
C LEU A 3 -2.35 8.07 2.26
N VAL A 4 -2.33 6.78 1.93
CA VAL A 4 -3.07 6.23 0.79
C VAL A 4 -4.32 5.54 1.32
N ARG A 5 -5.44 6.25 1.21
CA ARG A 5 -6.75 5.75 1.63
C ARG A 5 -7.23 4.68 0.67
N ASN A 6 -7.80 3.62 1.23
CA ASN A 6 -8.52 2.65 0.44
C ASN A 6 -9.92 3.20 0.13
N PRO A 7 -10.25 3.46 -1.15
CA PRO A 7 -11.56 4.02 -1.49
C PRO A 7 -12.71 3.03 -1.23
N ALA A 8 -12.44 1.73 -1.12
CA ALA A 8 -13.45 0.75 -0.73
C ALA A 8 -13.82 0.84 0.76
N LEU A 9 -12.94 1.40 1.61
CA LEU A 9 -13.28 1.72 3.01
C LEU A 9 -14.10 3.02 3.11
N ALA A 10 -13.82 4.01 2.27
CA ALA A 10 -14.58 5.27 2.23
C ALA A 10 -16.03 5.08 1.73
N ASN A 11 -16.28 4.06 0.90
CA ASN A 11 -17.60 3.75 0.34
C ASN A 11 -18.37 2.67 1.11
N ALA A 12 -17.79 2.09 2.18
CA ALA A 12 -18.48 1.14 3.02
C ALA A 12 -19.52 1.88 3.87
N ALA A 13 -20.76 2.00 3.37
CA ALA A 13 -21.90 2.38 4.20
C ALA A 13 -21.94 1.45 5.43
N PRO A 14 -22.32 1.95 6.63
CA PRO A 14 -22.43 1.10 7.80
C PRO A 14 -23.39 -0.03 7.48
N ALA A 15 -22.90 -1.27 7.58
CA ALA A 15 -23.67 -2.46 7.28
C ALA A 15 -24.96 -2.45 8.13
N ARG A 16 -26.08 -2.15 7.49
CA ARG A 16 -27.42 -2.38 8.04
C ARG A 16 -27.52 -3.88 8.27
N MET A 17 -27.60 -4.29 9.54
CA MET A 17 -27.83 -5.67 9.92
C MET A 17 -29.04 -6.23 9.14
N PRO A 18 -28.92 -7.38 8.45
CA PRO A 18 -30.09 -8.04 7.91
C PRO A 18 -30.89 -8.64 9.07
N ASN A 19 -32.11 -8.11 9.25
CA ASN A 19 -33.13 -8.64 10.14
C ASN A 19 -33.45 -10.09 9.73
N THR A 20 -33.26 -11.02 10.66
CA THR A 20 -33.60 -12.43 10.48
C THR A 20 -35.12 -12.58 10.44
N ALA A 21 -35.67 -12.84 9.26
CA ALA A 21 -37.03 -13.35 9.12
C ALA A 21 -37.02 -14.52 8.13
N ALA A 22 -37.55 -15.64 8.63
CA ALA A 22 -37.61 -16.95 8.03
C ALA A 22 -38.26 -16.98 6.64
N ARG A 23 -37.82 -17.91 5.79
CA ARG A 23 -38.71 -18.59 4.84
C ARG A 23 -38.14 -19.95 4.40
N THR A 24 -38.85 -20.97 4.84
CA THR A 24 -38.84 -22.35 4.36
C THR A 24 -39.41 -22.44 2.94
N ALA A 25 -38.75 -23.16 2.01
CA ALA A 25 -39.41 -23.91 0.92
C ALA A 25 -38.43 -24.83 0.15
N LYS A 26 -38.71 -26.13 0.26
CA LYS A 26 -38.68 -27.23 -0.74
C LYS A 26 -37.76 -27.18 -1.99
N GLU A 27 -36.86 -28.17 -2.01
CA GLU A 27 -36.53 -29.14 -3.08
C GLU A 27 -37.13 -28.97 -4.50
N ALA A 28 -36.25 -28.95 -5.53
CA ALA A 28 -36.45 -29.61 -6.81
C ALA A 28 -35.14 -29.74 -7.64
N THR A 29 -34.90 -30.96 -8.08
CA THR A 29 -33.93 -31.50 -9.04
C THR A 29 -33.88 -30.77 -10.38
N GLY A 30 -32.68 -30.66 -10.99
CA GLY A 30 -32.53 -30.42 -12.43
C GLY A 30 -31.31 -29.57 -12.83
N ALA A 31 -30.20 -30.22 -13.18
CA ALA A 31 -29.19 -29.62 -14.06
C ALA A 31 -29.77 -29.54 -15.50
N PRO A 32 -29.49 -28.47 -16.26
CA PRO A 32 -28.34 -28.56 -17.17
C PRO A 32 -27.54 -27.25 -17.36
N THR A 33 -26.24 -27.47 -17.57
CA THR A 33 -25.21 -26.66 -18.24
C THR A 33 -25.57 -25.22 -18.66
N LYS A 34 -25.08 -24.23 -17.90
CA LYS A 34 -24.90 -22.84 -18.39
C LYS A 34 -23.42 -22.47 -18.37
N ARG A 35 -22.98 -21.88 -19.48
CA ARG A 35 -21.66 -21.27 -19.75
C ARG A 35 -21.11 -20.55 -18.52
N PRO A 36 -19.77 -20.48 -18.31
CA PRO A 36 -19.21 -19.63 -17.27
C PRO A 36 -19.71 -18.21 -17.51
N ALA A 37 -20.50 -17.71 -16.57
CA ALA A 37 -20.92 -16.32 -16.56
C ALA A 37 -19.65 -15.48 -16.59
N LYS A 38 -19.54 -14.64 -17.62
CA LYS A 38 -18.52 -13.60 -17.74
C LYS A 38 -18.51 -12.86 -16.41
N GLN A 39 -17.44 -13.02 -15.63
CA GLN A 39 -17.25 -12.29 -14.38
C GLN A 39 -17.57 -10.82 -14.66
N PRO A 40 -18.43 -10.17 -13.85
CA PRO A 40 -18.68 -8.74 -14.04
C PRO A 40 -17.33 -8.04 -13.98
N ALA A 41 -17.07 -7.20 -14.99
CA ALA A 41 -15.87 -6.40 -15.05
C ALA A 41 -15.68 -5.73 -13.69
N GLY A 42 -14.54 -5.98 -13.04
CA GLY A 42 -14.21 -5.34 -11.78
C GLY A 42 -14.36 -3.81 -11.90
N PRO A 43 -14.66 -3.12 -10.79
CA PRO A 43 -14.77 -1.67 -10.81
C PRO A 43 -13.52 -1.06 -11.46
N ALA A 44 -13.72 -0.04 -12.30
CA ALA A 44 -12.63 0.66 -12.98
C ALA A 44 -11.53 1.07 -11.98
N PRO A 45 -10.24 1.04 -12.37
CA PRO A 45 -9.14 1.36 -11.48
C PRO A 45 -9.33 2.77 -10.93
N GLN A 46 -9.67 2.85 -9.64
CA GLN A 46 -9.95 4.11 -8.99
C GLN A 46 -8.66 4.92 -8.88
N LYS A 47 -8.77 6.25 -9.03
CA LYS A 47 -7.63 7.14 -8.76
C LYS A 47 -7.25 6.98 -7.28
N PRO A 48 -5.95 6.86 -6.96
CA PRO A 48 -5.50 6.72 -5.58
C PRO A 48 -5.91 7.97 -4.78
N THR A 49 -6.67 7.77 -3.71
CA THR A 49 -6.96 8.83 -2.75
C THR A 49 -5.76 8.99 -1.83
N VAL A 50 -4.89 9.92 -2.18
CA VAL A 50 -3.72 10.27 -1.36
C VAL A 50 -4.00 11.55 -0.59
N GLU A 51 -3.75 11.51 0.71
CA GLU A 51 -3.87 12.63 1.64
C GLU A 51 -2.49 12.96 2.22
N PRO A 52 -2.13 14.25 2.35
CA PRO A 52 -0.94 14.62 3.10
C PRO A 52 -1.11 14.24 4.57
N PHE A 53 -0.05 13.75 5.19
CA PHE A 53 -0.01 13.47 6.62
C PHE A 53 1.28 14.05 7.21
N ASN A 54 1.11 14.99 8.12
CA ASN A 54 2.22 15.73 8.73
C ASN A 54 2.62 15.00 10.01
N LEU A 55 3.82 14.41 9.98
CA LEU A 55 4.41 13.83 11.17
C LEU A 55 4.98 14.95 12.04
N ALA A 56 4.76 14.88 13.34
CA ALA A 56 5.36 15.84 14.27
C ALA A 56 6.87 15.62 14.43
N ASN A 57 7.34 14.36 14.27
CA ASN A 57 8.74 13.97 14.42
C ASN A 57 9.12 13.07 13.25
N PHE A 58 10.09 13.51 12.45
CA PHE A 58 10.66 12.73 11.35
C PHE A 58 11.94 12.04 11.80
N GLY A 59 12.19 10.81 11.32
CA GLY A 59 13.44 10.09 11.56
C GLY A 59 13.49 9.25 12.85
N ASP A 60 12.44 9.30 13.68
CA ASP A 60 12.19 8.33 14.75
C ASP A 60 11.06 7.39 14.32
N GLU A 61 11.43 6.22 13.81
CA GLU A 61 10.49 5.21 13.32
C GLU A 61 9.41 4.86 14.36
N GLY A 62 9.79 4.78 15.64
CA GLY A 62 8.86 4.46 16.72
C GLY A 62 7.86 5.58 16.98
N ALA A 63 8.28 6.84 16.88
CA ALA A 63 7.39 7.99 16.95
C ALA A 63 6.45 8.06 15.72
N GLU A 64 6.98 7.79 14.53
CA GLU A 64 6.22 7.80 13.27
C GLU A 64 5.09 6.76 13.29
N LYS A 65 5.41 5.52 13.68
CA LYS A 65 4.44 4.43 13.85
C LYS A 65 3.34 4.77 14.85
N ARG A 66 3.71 5.33 16.02
CA ARG A 66 2.73 5.71 17.06
C ARG A 66 1.77 6.80 16.58
N GLN A 67 2.23 7.77 15.79
CA GLN A 67 1.35 8.79 15.23
C GLN A 67 0.36 8.19 14.22
N LEU A 68 0.79 7.21 13.42
CA LEU A 68 -0.11 6.49 12.52
C LEU A 68 -1.15 5.67 13.26
N GLU A 69 -0.73 4.95 14.30
CA GLU A 69 -1.62 4.17 15.15
C GLU A 69 -2.71 5.06 15.77
N GLN A 70 -2.31 6.22 16.31
CA GLN A 70 -3.25 7.18 16.90
C GLN A 70 -4.19 7.78 15.86
N HIS A 71 -3.68 8.21 14.71
CA HIS A 71 -4.49 8.90 13.71
C HIS A 71 -5.48 7.98 12.99
N LEU A 72 -5.11 6.71 12.77
CA LEU A 72 -5.89 5.75 12.00
C LEU A 72 -6.60 4.71 12.88
N GLY A 73 -6.41 4.78 14.20
CA GLY A 73 -6.98 3.81 15.14
C GLY A 73 -6.42 2.40 14.94
N TRP A 74 -5.20 2.27 14.44
CA TRP A 74 -4.55 0.96 14.31
C TRP A 74 -4.08 0.48 15.68
N ARG A 75 -4.19 -0.83 15.92
CA ARG A 75 -3.67 -1.45 17.14
C ARG A 75 -2.16 -1.70 17.10
N GLY A 76 -1.57 -1.55 15.92
CA GLY A 76 -0.14 -1.67 15.67
C GLY A 76 0.15 -1.33 14.22
N ALA A 77 1.23 -0.60 13.97
CA ALA A 77 1.75 -0.33 12.63
C ALA A 77 2.88 -1.30 12.28
N VAL A 78 2.75 -2.00 11.16
CA VAL A 78 3.78 -2.91 10.65
C VAL A 78 4.21 -2.50 9.24
N GLU A 79 5.47 -2.75 8.89
CA GLU A 79 5.94 -2.56 7.52
C GLU A 79 5.25 -3.59 6.61
N VAL A 80 4.44 -3.09 5.68
CA VAL A 80 3.75 -3.92 4.68
C VAL A 80 4.40 -3.82 3.30
N GLY A 81 5.34 -2.89 3.12
CA GLY A 81 6.10 -2.76 1.89
C GLY A 81 7.17 -1.69 1.94
N LYS A 82 8.01 -1.69 0.90
CA LYS A 82 9.08 -0.74 0.68
C LYS A 82 9.24 -0.49 -0.82
N PHE A 83 9.49 0.75 -1.23
CA PHE A 83 9.71 1.10 -2.64
C PHE A 83 10.63 2.31 -2.80
N TYR A 84 11.21 2.47 -4.00
CA TYR A 84 12.07 3.62 -4.36
C TYR A 84 11.31 4.69 -5.11
N ASP A 85 11.84 5.91 -5.17
CA ASP A 85 11.20 6.98 -5.94
C ASP A 85 11.05 6.64 -7.44
N HIS A 86 10.18 7.38 -8.12
CA HIS A 86 9.96 7.24 -9.56
C HIS A 86 11.00 7.99 -10.41
N ARG A 87 11.85 8.80 -9.78
CA ARG A 87 12.86 9.65 -10.45
C ARG A 87 14.13 8.87 -10.73
N GLY A 88 14.24 7.67 -10.16
CA GLY A 88 15.38 6.81 -10.32
C GLY A 88 16.53 7.14 -9.40
N SER A 89 16.25 7.71 -8.22
CA SER A 89 17.21 7.71 -7.12
C SER A 89 17.22 6.34 -6.45
N ASP A 90 18.40 5.90 -6.03
CA ASP A 90 18.62 4.77 -5.15
C ASP A 90 19.06 5.20 -3.72
N GLU A 91 19.05 6.52 -3.46
CA GLU A 91 19.37 7.11 -2.16
C GLU A 91 18.15 7.10 -1.24
N TRP A 92 16.99 7.50 -1.78
CA TRP A 92 15.75 7.62 -1.03
C TRP A 92 14.80 6.49 -1.35
N TYR A 93 14.19 5.95 -0.30
CA TYR A 93 13.15 4.94 -0.39
C TYR A 93 12.00 5.30 0.54
N TYR A 94 10.92 4.55 0.45
CA TYR A 94 9.71 4.80 1.20
C TYR A 94 9.30 3.52 1.91
N TYR A 95 9.04 3.61 3.20
CA TYR A 95 8.37 2.58 3.97
C TYR A 95 6.88 2.75 3.86
N VAL A 96 6.19 1.62 3.69
CA VAL A 96 4.73 1.54 3.70
C VAL A 96 4.32 0.82 4.96
N TYR A 97 3.62 1.52 5.84
CA TYR A 97 3.06 0.98 7.06
C TYR A 97 1.57 0.71 6.89
N GLY A 98 1.11 -0.43 7.41
CA GLY A 98 -0.29 -0.81 7.47
C GLY A 98 -0.69 -1.33 8.85
N ASP A 99 -1.99 -1.53 9.07
CA ASP A 99 -2.52 -2.11 10.31
C ASP A 99 -2.01 -3.56 10.48
N ALA A 100 -1.39 -3.84 11.62
CA ALA A 100 -0.92 -5.16 12.01
C ALA A 100 -2.00 -6.24 11.92
N ARG A 101 -3.27 -5.89 12.20
CA ARG A 101 -4.40 -6.82 12.04
C ARG A 101 -4.62 -7.14 10.56
N ALA A 102 -4.57 -6.13 9.70
CA ALA A 102 -4.74 -6.29 8.27
C ALA A 102 -3.66 -7.19 7.68
N PHE A 103 -2.42 -6.98 8.14
CA PHE A 103 -1.28 -7.75 7.70
C PHE A 103 -1.29 -9.21 8.17
N ASN A 104 -1.65 -9.46 9.45
CA ASN A 104 -1.51 -10.79 10.04
C ASN A 104 -2.71 -11.72 9.79
N THR A 105 -3.92 -11.18 9.64
CA THR A 105 -5.13 -12.00 9.65
C THR A 105 -5.94 -11.95 8.35
N ASN A 106 -5.44 -11.31 7.28
CA ASN A 106 -6.23 -11.02 6.07
C ASN A 106 -7.60 -10.44 6.47
N SER A 107 -7.57 -9.39 7.28
CA SER A 107 -8.64 -8.90 8.19
C SER A 107 -10.04 -8.56 7.64
N GLY A 108 -10.45 -9.06 6.48
CA GLY A 108 -11.73 -8.70 5.84
C GLY A 108 -11.74 -7.26 5.33
N LEU A 109 -10.66 -6.49 5.52
CA LEU A 109 -10.47 -5.20 4.89
C LEU A 109 -10.29 -5.38 3.37
N PRO A 110 -10.81 -4.46 2.55
CA PRO A 110 -10.63 -4.53 1.12
C PRO A 110 -9.17 -4.34 0.72
N ALA A 111 -8.79 -4.91 -0.42
CA ALA A 111 -7.48 -4.70 -1.01
C ALA A 111 -7.31 -3.23 -1.43
N ASN A 112 -6.14 -2.66 -1.19
CA ASN A 112 -5.75 -1.33 -1.59
C ASN A 112 -4.84 -1.44 -2.81
N GLU A 113 -5.44 -1.38 -4.01
CA GLU A 113 -4.71 -1.53 -5.27
C GLU A 113 -3.66 -0.43 -5.47
N ALA A 114 -3.91 0.78 -4.97
CA ALA A 114 -2.95 1.88 -5.04
C ALA A 114 -1.70 1.57 -4.22
N ALA A 115 -1.87 1.20 -2.96
CA ALA A 115 -0.75 0.77 -2.10
C ALA A 115 -0.07 -0.50 -2.65
N GLY A 116 -0.85 -1.47 -3.09
CA GLY A 116 -0.34 -2.69 -3.72
C GLY A 116 0.44 -2.40 -5.01
N SER A 117 0.13 -1.32 -5.73
CA SER A 117 0.86 -0.95 -6.93
C SER A 117 2.29 -0.49 -6.66
N VAL A 118 2.60 0.04 -5.49
CA VAL A 118 3.97 0.44 -5.11
C VAL A 118 4.67 -0.60 -4.24
N CYS A 119 3.93 -1.41 -3.49
CA CYS A 119 4.52 -2.43 -2.63
C CYS A 119 4.98 -3.66 -3.41
N HIS A 120 6.20 -4.10 -3.09
CA HIS A 120 6.78 -5.34 -3.59
C HIS A 120 6.10 -6.57 -2.96
N LYS A 121 5.92 -7.64 -3.73
CA LYS A 121 5.59 -9.02 -3.29
C LYS A 121 4.28 -9.32 -2.55
N ARG A 122 3.40 -8.35 -2.23
CA ARG A 122 2.17 -8.66 -1.45
C ARG A 122 0.95 -7.83 -1.85
N VAL A 123 -0.23 -8.41 -1.62
CA VAL A 123 -1.50 -7.67 -1.59
C VAL A 123 -1.54 -6.85 -0.30
N VAL A 124 -1.85 -5.57 -0.43
CA VAL A 124 -1.96 -4.64 0.69
C VAL A 124 -3.45 -4.40 0.96
N TYR A 125 -3.84 -4.41 2.23
CA TYR A 125 -5.24 -4.25 2.65
C TYR A 125 -5.42 -3.00 3.51
N GLY A 126 -6.58 -2.36 3.37
CA GLY A 126 -6.93 -1.15 4.12
C GLY A 126 -6.11 0.09 3.79
N ASP A 127 -6.17 1.09 4.66
CA ASP A 127 -5.37 2.32 4.53
C ASP A 127 -3.89 2.04 4.81
N VAL A 128 -2.99 2.81 4.20
CA VAL A 128 -1.56 2.73 4.50
C VAL A 128 -0.89 4.09 4.63
N GLY A 129 0.07 4.18 5.53
CA GLY A 129 0.96 5.32 5.65
C GLY A 129 2.24 5.11 4.84
N ILE A 130 2.67 6.11 4.10
CA ILE A 130 3.93 6.11 3.33
C ILE A 130 4.89 7.15 3.92
N VAL A 131 5.96 6.66 4.53
CA VAL A 131 7.02 7.47 5.14
C VAL A 131 8.26 7.44 4.26
N ARG A 132 8.85 8.61 4.01
CA ARG A 132 10.15 8.70 3.33
C ARG A 132 11.25 8.28 4.29
N SER A 133 12.16 7.45 3.83
CA SER A 133 13.33 7.01 4.57
C SER A 133 14.58 7.06 3.69
N GLY A 134 15.72 7.28 4.31
CA GLY A 134 17.01 7.44 3.64
C GLY A 134 18.10 6.59 4.29
N PRO A 135 19.37 6.85 3.94
CA PRO A 135 20.51 6.34 4.67
C PRO A 135 20.42 6.74 6.15
N VAL A 136 20.95 5.89 7.04
CA VAL A 136 20.99 6.18 8.49
C VAL A 136 21.63 7.56 8.74
N GLY A 137 20.97 8.40 9.54
CA GLY A 137 21.43 9.75 9.86
C GLY A 137 21.08 10.82 8.82
N SER A 138 20.33 10.47 7.77
CA SER A 138 19.85 11.45 6.79
C SER A 138 18.60 12.16 7.29
N GLU A 139 18.68 13.47 7.46
CA GLU A 139 17.51 14.32 7.62
C GLU A 139 16.92 14.63 6.23
N TYR A 140 15.60 14.64 6.12
CA TYR A 140 14.92 15.05 4.89
C TYR A 140 14.08 16.30 5.15
N ALA A 141 14.45 17.40 4.48
CA ALA A 141 13.72 18.67 4.56
C ALA A 141 12.44 18.70 3.71
N GLU A 142 12.28 17.73 2.80
CA GLU A 142 11.21 17.71 1.81
C GLU A 142 10.09 16.74 2.24
N GLU A 143 8.90 17.29 2.47
CA GLU A 143 7.69 16.50 2.63
C GLU A 143 7.42 15.71 1.34
N PHE A 144 7.38 14.38 1.44
CA PHE A 144 6.87 13.54 0.36
C PHE A 144 5.42 13.91 0.07
N SER A 145 5.22 14.71 -0.98
CA SER A 145 3.94 15.30 -1.30
C SER A 145 2.97 14.29 -1.91
N LYS A 146 1.68 14.62 -1.84
CA LYS A 146 0.61 13.91 -2.53
C LYS A 146 0.93 13.66 -4.00
N THR A 147 1.48 14.66 -4.70
CA THR A 147 1.83 14.57 -6.11
C THR A 147 2.91 13.54 -6.37
N GLU A 148 3.93 13.47 -5.51
CA GLU A 148 5.02 12.50 -5.63
C GLU A 148 4.55 11.06 -5.35
N SER A 149 3.61 10.89 -4.41
CA SER A 149 2.92 9.60 -4.18
C SER A 149 2.16 9.13 -5.41
N VAL A 150 1.40 10.02 -6.04
CA VAL A 150 0.62 9.68 -7.25
C VAL A 150 1.55 9.30 -8.40
N LYS A 151 2.62 10.07 -8.63
CA LYS A 151 3.63 9.73 -9.65
C LYS A 151 4.30 8.39 -9.38
N ALA A 152 4.61 8.07 -8.11
CA ALA A 152 5.15 6.77 -7.74
C ALA A 152 4.16 5.63 -8.07
N VAL A 153 2.89 5.77 -7.69
CA VAL A 153 1.83 4.81 -8.04
C VAL A 153 1.74 4.62 -9.56
N GLU A 154 1.72 5.69 -10.34
CA GLU A 154 1.65 5.61 -11.80
C GLU A 154 2.90 4.98 -12.42
N PHE A 155 4.08 5.26 -11.88
CA PHE A 155 5.33 4.66 -12.30
C PHE A 155 5.31 3.14 -12.09
N TYR A 156 4.99 2.66 -10.89
CA TYR A 156 4.99 1.23 -10.59
C TYR A 156 3.78 0.46 -11.17
N ARG A 157 2.75 1.16 -11.67
CA ARG A 157 1.72 0.55 -12.53
C ARG A 157 2.26 0.17 -13.91
N LYS A 158 3.27 0.87 -14.40
CA LYS A 158 3.87 0.68 -15.74
C LYS A 158 5.18 -0.10 -15.72
N ASN A 159 5.82 -0.19 -14.54
CA ASN A 159 7.13 -0.79 -14.37
C ASN A 159 7.04 -2.02 -13.47
N ASP A 160 7.94 -2.97 -13.71
CA ASP A 160 8.11 -4.15 -12.87
C ASP A 160 8.74 -3.74 -11.54
N LYS A 161 7.95 -3.82 -10.47
CA LYS A 161 8.30 -3.40 -9.11
C LYS A 161 9.48 -4.19 -8.57
N ASP A 162 9.49 -5.50 -8.84
CA ASP A 162 10.51 -6.43 -8.38
C ASP A 162 11.85 -6.09 -9.03
N LYS A 163 11.83 -5.79 -10.34
CA LYS A 163 13.03 -5.37 -11.08
C LYS A 163 13.56 -4.03 -10.58
N VAL A 164 12.70 -3.01 -10.47
CA VAL A 164 13.10 -1.68 -9.98
C VAL A 164 13.68 -1.79 -8.58
N PHE A 165 12.97 -2.47 -7.66
CA PHE A 165 13.44 -2.63 -6.29
C PHE A 165 14.79 -3.35 -6.22
N THR A 166 14.94 -4.46 -6.95
CA THR A 166 16.19 -5.23 -6.97
C THR A 166 17.35 -4.42 -7.53
N GLN A 167 17.15 -3.71 -8.64
CA GLN A 167 18.18 -2.85 -9.23
C GLN A 167 18.63 -1.75 -8.27
N ARG A 168 17.67 -1.11 -7.59
CA ARG A 168 17.95 0.00 -6.66
C ARG A 168 18.59 -0.47 -5.37
N GLU A 169 18.17 -1.60 -4.81
CA GLU A 169 18.83 -2.20 -3.64
C GLU A 169 20.26 -2.65 -3.96
N MET A 170 20.48 -3.25 -5.13
CA MET A 170 21.84 -3.61 -5.59
C MET A 170 22.72 -2.37 -5.74
N SER A 171 22.23 -1.32 -6.42
CA SER A 171 22.95 -0.06 -6.59
C SER A 171 23.30 0.59 -5.24
N ARG A 172 22.33 0.65 -4.31
CA ARG A 172 22.57 1.15 -2.95
C ARG A 172 23.63 0.32 -2.22
N SER A 173 23.54 -1.00 -2.31
CA SER A 173 24.48 -1.91 -1.64
C SER A 173 25.89 -1.75 -2.19
N MET A 174 26.06 -1.68 -3.53
CA MET A 174 27.38 -1.49 -4.15
C MET A 174 28.04 -0.17 -3.73
N ARG A 175 27.26 0.91 -3.60
CA ARG A 175 27.77 2.19 -3.09
C ARG A 175 28.14 2.13 -1.60
N ALA A 176 27.33 1.48 -0.77
CA ALA A 176 27.61 1.33 0.66
C ALA A 176 28.86 0.48 0.94
N PHE A 177 29.16 -0.50 0.08
CA PHE A 177 30.34 -1.35 0.19
C PHE A 177 31.58 -0.84 -0.57
N GLY A 178 31.52 0.36 -1.17
CA GLY A 178 32.69 1.03 -1.73
C GLY A 178 33.32 0.32 -2.92
N ALA A 179 32.54 -0.11 -3.90
CA ALA A 179 33.11 -0.38 -5.22
C ALA A 179 33.43 0.99 -5.88
N PRO A 180 34.72 1.36 -6.09
CA PRO A 180 35.03 2.52 -6.91
C PRO A 180 34.57 2.21 -8.33
N GLY A 181 34.03 3.24 -9.02
CA GLY A 181 33.35 3.10 -10.30
C GLY A 181 34.06 2.19 -11.30
N GLY A 182 33.32 1.22 -11.83
CA GLY A 182 33.61 0.61 -13.12
C GLY A 182 32.64 1.19 -14.13
N GLY A 183 33.00 2.31 -14.75
CA GLY A 183 32.36 2.69 -16.00
C GLY A 183 32.69 1.64 -17.06
N PHE A 184 31.67 1.18 -17.79
CA PHE A 184 31.65 0.86 -19.22
C PHE A 184 30.18 0.66 -19.63
#